data_AF-A0ABD0QSS8-F1
#
_entry.id   AF-A0ABD0QSS8-F1
#
_cell.length_a   1.000
_cell.length_b   1.000
_cell.length_c   1.000
_cell.angle_alpha   90.00
_cell.angle_beta   90.00
_cell.angle_gamma   90.00
#
_symmetry.space_group_name_H-M   'P 1'
#
loop_
_entity.id
_entity.type
_entity.pdbx_description
1 polymer ?
#
loop_
_entity_poly.entity_id
_entity_poly.type
_entity_poly.pdbx_seq_one_letter_code
_entity_poly.pdbx_strand_id
1 'polypeptide(L)' 'LPRQRIQLAFDKTYYIEPSFECRFDHIEIRDGPFGFSPLIDRFCGPKSPGVVTSTGRFMWIKFT' A
#
# COMPACT_ATOMS: atom_id res chain seq x y z
N LEU A 1 -12.14 15.05 18.05
CA LEU A 1 -10.97 15.33 17.18
C LEU A 1 -11.27 14.76 15.80
N PRO A 2 -11.12 15.48 14.69
CA PRO A 2 -11.41 14.91 13.37
C PRO A 2 -10.54 13.66 13.17
N ARG A 3 -11.14 12.57 12.66
CA ARG A 3 -10.41 11.31 12.38
C ARG A 3 -9.31 11.62 11.36
N GLN A 4 -8.07 11.78 11.82
CA GLN A 4 -6.90 11.88 10.96
C GLN A 4 -6.66 10.54 10.27
N ARG A 5 -6.49 10.58 8.95
CA ARG A 5 -6.23 9.43 8.09
C ARG A 5 -5.11 9.78 7.12
N ILE A 6 -4.39 8.78 6.66
CA ILE A 6 -3.34 8.91 5.66
C ILE A 6 -3.92 8.46 4.32
N GLN A 7 -3.69 9.27 3.29
CA GLN A 7 -3.96 8.90 1.89
C GLN A 7 -2.63 8.79 1.17
N LEU A 8 -2.33 7.59 0.67
CA LEU A 8 -1.19 7.34 -0.21
C LEU A 8 -1.70 7.35 -1.65
N ALA A 9 -1.21 8.28 -2.45
CA ALA A 9 -1.54 8.38 -3.87
C ALA A 9 -0.34 7.90 -4.70
N PHE A 10 -0.60 6.93 -5.59
CA PHE A 10 0.36 6.50 -6.59
C PHE A 10 0.19 7.39 -7.83
N ASP A 11 1.30 7.89 -8.35
CA ASP A 11 1.28 8.67 -9.58
C ASP A 11 0.98 7.79 -10.81
N LYS A 12 0.95 8.41 -11.98
CA LYS A 12 0.77 7.68 -13.24
C LYS A 12 2.01 6.88 -13.63
N THR A 13 3.18 7.23 -13.08
CA THR A 13 4.46 6.58 -13.34
C THR A 13 4.65 5.44 -12.35
N TYR A 14 3.77 4.46 -12.43
CA TYR A 14 3.80 3.27 -11.59
C TYR A 14 4.14 2.05 -12.44
N TYR A 15 5.18 1.32 -12.03
CA TYR A 15 5.50 0.03 -12.58
C TYR A 15 6.26 -0.80 -11.55
N ILE A 16 5.75 -2.00 -11.27
CA ILE A 16 6.43 -3.03 -10.48
C ILE A 16 6.37 -4.33 -11.28
N GLU A 17 7.38 -5.19 -11.18
CA GLU A 17 7.40 -6.47 -11.88
C GLU A 17 6.13 -7.29 -11.56
N PRO A 18 5.34 -7.73 -12.57
CA PRO A 18 4.15 -8.53 -12.33
C PRO A 18 4.53 -9.96 -11.92
N SER A 19 3.82 -10.51 -10.93
CA SER A 19 3.96 -11.90 -10.54
C SER A 19 2.65 -12.46 -9.98
N PHE A 20 2.49 -13.79 -9.98
CA PHE A 20 1.32 -14.45 -9.41
C PHE A 20 1.20 -14.06 -7.92
N GLU A 21 0.06 -13.46 -7.56
CA GLU A 21 -0.22 -12.93 -6.21
C GLU A 21 0.87 -11.98 -5.66
N CYS A 22 1.60 -11.29 -6.54
CA CYS A 22 2.67 -10.37 -6.16
C CYS A 22 3.74 -11.01 -5.25
N ARG A 23 4.13 -12.26 -5.56
CA ARG A 23 5.11 -13.04 -4.79
C ARG A 23 6.56 -12.55 -4.86
N PHE A 24 6.91 -11.77 -5.87
CA PHE A 24 8.25 -11.18 -6.03
C PHE A 24 8.21 -9.72 -5.58
N ASP A 25 8.58 -8.79 -6.46
CA ASP A 25 8.56 -7.37 -6.16
C ASP A 25 7.13 -6.89 -5.88
N HIS A 26 6.94 -6.23 -4.75
CA HIS A 26 5.64 -5.66 -4.40
C HIS A 26 5.74 -4.55 -3.35
N ILE A 27 4.73 -3.69 -3.34
CA ILE A 27 4.45 -2.79 -2.23
C ILE A 27 3.40 -3.43 -1.34
N GLU A 28 3.75 -3.72 -0.10
CA GLU A 28 2.83 -4.15 0.95
C GLU A 28 2.38 -2.94 1.78
N ILE A 29 1.07 -2.74 1.91
CA ILE A 29 0.48 -1.65 2.70
C ILE A 29 -0.37 -2.20 3.82
N ARG A 30 -0.18 -1.69 5.04
CA ARG A 30 -0.90 -2.11 6.25
C ARG A 30 -1.54 -0.95 7.00
N ASP A 31 -2.72 -1.19 7.55
CA ASP A 31 -3.52 -0.21 8.30
C ASP A 31 -3.09 -0.15 9.77
N GLY A 32 -2.03 0.59 10.04
CA GLY A 32 -1.48 0.77 11.39
C GLY A 32 0.02 1.05 11.37
N PRO A 33 0.65 1.18 12.54
CA PRO A 33 2.05 1.60 12.64
C PRO A 33 3.09 0.48 12.48
N PHE A 34 2.68 -0.80 12.36
CA PHE A 34 3.60 -1.93 12.45
C PHE A 34 3.50 -2.90 11.26
N GLY A 35 4.56 -3.69 11.05
CA GLY A 35 4.58 -4.74 10.02
C GLY A 35 3.61 -5.90 10.26
N PHE A 36 3.01 -5.99 11.45
CA PHE A 36 1.94 -6.93 11.77
C PHE A 36 0.55 -6.27 11.79
N SER A 37 0.44 -4.99 11.45
CA SER A 37 -0.87 -4.33 11.30
C SER A 37 -1.69 -5.00 10.19
N PRO A 38 -3.03 -4.90 10.23
CA PRO A 38 -3.90 -5.49 9.21
C PRO A 38 -3.46 -5.14 7.79
N LEU A 39 -3.37 -6.15 6.92
CA LEU A 39 -3.03 -5.96 5.51
C LEU A 39 -4.18 -5.20 4.82
N ILE A 40 -3.83 -4.11 4.12
CA ILE A 40 -4.74 -3.50 3.17
C ILE A 40 -4.64 -4.26 1.85
N ASP A 41 -3.44 -4.29 1.25
CA ASP A 41 -3.19 -5.04 0.03
C ASP A 41 -1.68 -5.18 -0.28
N ARG A 42 -1.37 -5.98 -1.30
CA ARG A 42 -0.07 -6.03 -1.99
C ARG A 42 -0.23 -5.62 -3.44
N PHE A 43 0.62 -4.71 -3.89
CA PHE A 43 0.56 -4.17 -5.24
C PHE A 43 1.80 -4.50 -6.04
N CYS A 44 1.59 -5.01 -7.26
CA CYS A 44 2.61 -5.23 -8.28
C CYS A 44 1.99 -5.04 -9.68
N GLY A 45 2.81 -5.14 -10.73
CA GLY A 45 2.38 -4.98 -12.11
C GLY A 45 2.30 -3.51 -12.57
N PRO A 46 1.80 -3.27 -13.79
CA PRO A 46 1.79 -1.94 -14.41
C PRO A 46 0.56 -1.09 -14.02
N LYS A 47 -0.44 -1.68 -13.35
CA LYS A 47 -1.67 -0.99 -13.00
C LYS A 47 -1.50 -0.26 -11.67
N SER A 48 -1.51 1.07 -11.72
CA SER A 48 -1.48 1.91 -10.52
C SER A 48 -2.63 1.55 -9.55
N PRO A 49 -2.36 1.42 -8.23
CA PRO A 49 -3.38 1.22 -7.21
C PRO A 49 -4.32 2.44 -7.02
N GLY A 50 -3.95 3.61 -7.57
CA GLY A 50 -4.68 4.84 -7.34
C GLY A 50 -4.43 5.39 -5.94
N VAL A 51 -5.47 5.51 -5.13
CA VAL A 51 -5.39 6.06 -3.77
C VAL A 51 -5.72 4.99 -2.74
N VAL A 52 -4.80 4.76 -1.80
CA VAL A 52 -4.98 3.87 -0.65
C VAL A 52 -5.17 4.72 0.60
N THR A 53 -6.23 4.46 1.38
CA THR A 53 -6.60 5.26 2.54
C THR A 53 -6.57 4.42 3.81
N SER A 54 -5.85 4.85 4.84
CA SER A 54 -5.86 4.21 6.17
C SER A 54 -7.13 4.57 6.96
N THR A 55 -7.45 3.77 7.97
CA THR A 55 -8.60 4.06 8.86
C THR A 55 -8.25 5.04 9.98
N GLY A 56 -6.96 5.19 10.28
CA GLY A 56 -6.41 6.07 11.31
C GLY A 56 -5.11 6.75 10.88
N ARG A 57 -4.39 7.32 11.85
CA ARG A 57 -3.24 8.21 11.61
C ARG A 57 -1.92 7.49 11.30
N PHE A 58 -1.96 6.20 11.03
CA PHE A 58 -0.79 5.38 10.77
C PHE A 58 -1.00 4.51 9.54
N MET A 59 0.08 4.31 8.80
CA MET A 59 0.16 3.42 7.65
C MET A 59 1.59 2.87 7.63
N TRP A 60 1.72 1.56 7.51
CA TRP A 60 3.00 0.90 7.36
C TRP A 60 3.14 0.45 5.90
N ILE A 61 4.28 0.78 5.30
CA ILE A 61 4.56 0.56 3.87
C ILE A 61 5.91 -0.14 3.78
N LYS A 62 5.98 -1.22 2.99
CA LYS A 62 7.23 -1.91 2.67
C LYS A 62 7.28 -2.24 1.19
N PHE A 63 8.38 -1.90 0.55
CA PHE A 63 8.77 -2.45 -0.75
C PHE A 63 9.70 -3.64 -0.49
N THR A 64 9.44 -4.77 -1.14
CA THR A 64 10.30 -5.97 -1.13
C THR A 64 10.67 -6.30 -2.54
#